data_AF-C5HYY8-F1
#
_entry.id   AF-C5HYY8-F1
#
_cell.length_a   1.000
_cell.length_b   1.000
_cell.length_c   1.000
_cell.angle_alpha   90.00
_cell.angle_beta   90.00
_cell.angle_gamma   90.00
#
_symmetry.space_group_name_H-M   'P 1'
#
loop_
_entity.id
_entity.type
_entity.pdbx_description
1 polymer ?
#
loop_
_entity_poly.entity_id
_entity_poly.type
_entity_poly.pdbx_seq_one_letter_code
_entity_poly.pdbx_strand_id
1 'polypeptide(L)'
;QKAFDTTKTVETFKTNAEAAANKAKDEAGKAETAATDAKSTEDLSVAKDKAKAAETAAIEAKKQQVKAEIAAEVAKAKVAKEEADAAQKKAEEAKKIVDKIAQDTKVPEAQREAKLATQTASKATEAATEAGKKAQEAEESSKEAEEKAETSDAVKGKADAAEKAAGEAKKASIETEIAIEVAKAEVLNAEVKKTAQEAEKDATEAKEQAEKAKAAAEEAKTHGEKAEKVGESTKAHSDEAQQENKNAKDASEEAENRAVDALEEAYAVEAHLARTKNAAESAKSATDMSELEKAKEEAIDAANIAHQKWLKATQAATIAKEKKEAAKVAAEKAQTAANVVKDKAAKAEAKKAETEAVKAAVEARAAAEEAKQEAAKVGASKEPQETKNKANVEAEATGNEAKKAEDAAEEAKEAAKKANEATDANVARSEADKAIAAAKKAKKAR
;
A
#
# COMPACT_ATOMS: atom_id res chain seq x y z
N GLN A 1 31.74 -29.94 -17.61
CA GLN A 1 32.39 -31.12 -18.25
C GLN A 1 32.35 -31.00 -19.78
N LYS A 2 31.19 -30.79 -20.42
CA LYS A 2 31.08 -30.63 -21.90
C LYS A 2 31.82 -29.41 -22.51
N ALA A 3 31.76 -28.24 -21.88
CA ALA A 3 32.54 -27.07 -22.31
C ALA A 3 34.07 -27.34 -22.28
N PHE A 4 34.54 -28.03 -21.23
CA PHE A 4 35.95 -28.41 -21.05
C PHE A 4 36.45 -29.39 -22.12
N ASP A 5 35.61 -30.33 -22.56
CA ASP A 5 35.96 -31.27 -23.64
C ASP A 5 35.99 -30.58 -25.02
N THR A 6 35.15 -29.55 -25.21
CA THR A 6 35.12 -28.75 -26.44
C THR A 6 36.36 -27.86 -26.56
N THR A 7 36.78 -27.20 -25.46
CA THR A 7 38.00 -26.37 -25.42
C THR A 7 39.26 -27.20 -25.69
N LYS A 8 39.39 -28.39 -25.09
CA LYS A 8 40.51 -29.30 -25.35
C LYS A 8 40.62 -29.74 -26.81
N THR A 9 39.48 -29.96 -27.46
CA THR A 9 39.44 -30.38 -28.86
C THR A 9 39.96 -29.25 -29.77
N VAL A 10 39.50 -28.01 -29.56
CA VAL A 10 39.99 -26.83 -30.29
C VAL A 10 41.49 -26.62 -30.07
N GLU A 11 41.97 -26.71 -28.83
CA GLU A 11 43.42 -26.58 -28.51
C GLU A 11 44.27 -27.65 -29.19
N THR A 12 43.76 -28.89 -29.26
CA THR A 12 44.45 -29.99 -29.94
C THR A 12 44.57 -29.74 -31.45
N PHE A 13 43.49 -29.34 -32.11
CA PHE A 13 43.53 -29.01 -33.54
C PHE A 13 44.41 -27.79 -33.83
N LYS A 14 44.40 -26.78 -32.97
CA LYS A 14 45.27 -25.61 -33.08
C LYS A 14 46.75 -26.00 -32.98
N THR A 15 47.11 -26.84 -32.00
CA THR A 15 48.47 -27.35 -31.83
C THR A 15 48.94 -28.15 -33.05
N ASN A 16 48.06 -28.99 -33.61
CA ASN A 16 48.35 -29.76 -34.82
C ASN A 16 48.53 -28.87 -36.06
N ALA A 17 47.72 -27.81 -36.20
CA ALA A 17 47.87 -26.82 -37.27
C ALA A 17 49.20 -26.06 -37.15
N GLU A 18 49.57 -25.63 -35.94
CA GLU A 18 50.85 -24.96 -35.67
C GLU A 18 52.04 -25.88 -35.98
N ALA A 19 51.99 -27.15 -35.57
CA ALA A 19 53.04 -28.12 -35.87
C ALA A 19 53.19 -28.38 -37.37
N ALA A 20 52.08 -28.53 -38.10
CA ALA A 20 52.10 -28.73 -39.55
C ALA A 20 52.60 -27.50 -40.30
N ALA A 21 52.23 -26.29 -39.86
CA ALA A 21 52.73 -25.03 -40.43
C ALA A 21 54.25 -24.88 -40.23
N ASN A 22 54.77 -25.19 -39.04
CA ASN A 22 56.20 -25.18 -38.78
C ASN A 22 56.96 -26.17 -39.66
N LYS A 23 56.44 -27.40 -39.80
CA LYS A 23 57.00 -28.42 -40.71
C LYS A 23 57.00 -27.96 -42.17
N ALA A 24 55.93 -27.33 -42.64
CA ALA A 24 55.86 -26.77 -43.99
C ALA A 24 56.90 -25.67 -44.22
N LYS A 25 57.10 -24.80 -43.23
CA LYS A 25 58.12 -23.74 -43.26
C LYS A 25 59.54 -24.31 -43.31
N ASP A 26 59.82 -25.36 -42.53
CA ASP A 26 61.12 -26.03 -42.52
C ASP A 26 61.42 -26.74 -43.86
N GLU A 27 60.45 -27.45 -44.42
CA GLU A 27 60.61 -28.12 -45.72
C GLU A 27 60.74 -27.13 -46.88
N ALA A 28 60.02 -26.00 -46.83
CA ALA A 28 60.19 -24.91 -47.79
C ALA A 28 61.60 -24.33 -47.76
N GLY A 29 62.16 -24.07 -46.57
CA GLY A 29 63.54 -23.58 -46.42
C GLY A 29 64.59 -24.58 -46.94
N LYS A 30 64.37 -25.88 -46.74
CA LYS A 30 65.23 -26.94 -47.31
C LYS A 30 65.16 -26.99 -48.84
N ALA A 31 63.98 -26.80 -49.42
CA ALA A 31 63.78 -26.77 -50.86
C ALA A 31 64.44 -25.53 -51.50
N GLU A 32 64.30 -24.36 -50.87
CA GLU A 32 64.94 -23.11 -51.30
C GLU A 32 66.47 -23.22 -51.28
N THR A 33 67.03 -23.77 -50.19
CA THR A 33 68.48 -24.02 -50.08
C THR A 33 68.95 -25.00 -51.17
N ALA A 34 68.23 -26.10 -51.39
CA ALA A 34 68.62 -27.07 -52.42
C ALA A 34 68.50 -26.53 -53.85
N ALA A 35 67.55 -25.64 -54.11
CA ALA A 35 67.40 -25.00 -55.42
C ALA A 35 68.51 -23.99 -55.70
N THR A 36 68.96 -23.25 -54.68
CA THR A 36 70.04 -22.26 -54.80
C THR A 36 71.43 -22.90 -54.91
N ASP A 37 71.64 -24.06 -54.28
CA ASP A 37 72.91 -24.79 -54.31
C ASP A 37 73.08 -25.73 -55.53
N ALA A 38 72.04 -25.93 -56.34
CA ALA A 38 72.06 -26.90 -57.44
C ALA A 38 73.02 -26.50 -58.57
N LYS A 39 74.08 -27.30 -58.79
CA LYS A 39 75.12 -27.07 -59.81
C LYS A 39 75.27 -28.22 -60.81
N SER A 40 74.58 -29.33 -60.57
CA SER A 40 74.58 -30.54 -61.41
C SER A 40 73.16 -31.05 -61.68
N THR A 41 73.05 -31.98 -62.63
CA THR A 41 71.82 -32.71 -62.94
C THR A 41 71.29 -33.50 -61.73
N GLU A 42 72.18 -34.08 -60.95
CA GLU A 42 71.89 -34.81 -59.71
C GLU A 42 71.36 -33.87 -58.62
N ASP A 43 71.96 -32.69 -58.43
CA ASP A 43 71.47 -31.70 -57.46
C ASP A 43 70.07 -31.19 -57.82
N LEU A 44 69.79 -31.07 -59.13
CA LEU A 44 68.50 -30.64 -59.64
C LEU A 44 67.40 -31.70 -59.39
N SER A 45 67.77 -32.99 -59.33
CA SER A 45 66.87 -34.06 -58.89
C SER A 45 66.55 -33.94 -57.39
N VAL A 46 67.57 -33.68 -56.56
CA VAL A 46 67.40 -33.49 -55.11
C VAL A 46 66.54 -32.26 -54.81
N ALA A 47 66.73 -31.17 -55.55
CA ALA A 47 65.92 -29.96 -55.43
C ALA A 47 64.44 -30.23 -55.78
N LYS A 48 64.17 -31.04 -56.82
CA LYS A 48 62.80 -31.46 -57.18
C LYS A 48 62.14 -32.30 -56.10
N ASP A 49 62.86 -33.22 -55.48
CA ASP A 49 62.31 -34.06 -54.42
C ASP A 49 61.99 -33.25 -53.16
N LYS A 50 62.85 -32.30 -52.80
CA LYS A 50 62.59 -31.36 -51.69
C LYS A 50 61.45 -30.39 -51.98
N ALA A 51 61.30 -29.93 -53.24
CA ALA A 51 60.15 -29.12 -53.64
C ALA A 51 58.82 -29.89 -53.48
N LYS A 52 58.79 -31.18 -53.84
CA LYS A 52 57.61 -32.04 -53.60
C LYS A 52 57.32 -32.28 -52.11
N ALA A 53 58.37 -32.39 -51.29
CA ALA A 53 58.22 -32.50 -49.84
C ALA A 53 57.63 -31.21 -49.24
N ALA A 54 58.09 -30.05 -49.69
CA ALA A 54 57.55 -28.75 -49.30
C ALA A 54 56.08 -28.58 -49.74
N GLU A 55 55.74 -28.99 -50.97
CA GLU A 55 54.35 -28.99 -51.48
C GLU A 55 53.43 -29.88 -50.63
N THR A 56 53.88 -31.10 -50.31
CA THR A 56 53.12 -32.03 -49.46
C THR A 56 52.92 -31.47 -48.05
N ALA A 57 53.95 -30.89 -47.45
CA ALA A 57 53.88 -30.30 -46.13
C ALA A 57 52.96 -29.05 -46.11
N ALA A 58 52.95 -28.24 -47.17
CA ALA A 58 52.03 -27.10 -47.30
C ALA A 58 50.56 -27.54 -47.42
N ILE A 59 50.27 -28.61 -48.18
CA ILE A 59 48.93 -29.21 -48.26
C ILE A 59 48.49 -29.74 -46.89
N GLU A 60 49.37 -30.42 -46.17
CA GLU A 60 49.12 -30.92 -44.81
C GLU A 60 48.84 -29.78 -43.82
N ALA A 61 49.62 -28.69 -43.88
CA ALA A 61 49.42 -27.50 -43.06
C ALA A 61 48.06 -26.85 -43.33
N LYS A 62 47.68 -26.66 -44.60
CA LYS A 62 46.38 -26.10 -44.98
C LYS A 62 45.22 -26.98 -44.49
N LYS A 63 45.35 -28.30 -44.60
CA LYS A 63 44.35 -29.24 -44.10
C LYS A 63 44.17 -29.14 -42.59
N GLN A 64 45.26 -29.05 -41.82
CA GLN A 64 45.17 -28.92 -40.36
C GLN A 64 44.62 -27.55 -39.94
N GLN A 65 44.95 -26.48 -40.66
CA GLN A 65 44.38 -25.15 -40.43
C GLN A 65 42.85 -25.16 -40.59
N VAL A 66 42.34 -25.70 -41.70
CA VAL A 66 40.90 -25.84 -41.95
C VAL A 66 40.19 -26.61 -40.83
N LYS A 67 40.80 -27.70 -40.34
CA LYS A 67 40.25 -28.48 -39.21
C LYS A 67 40.19 -27.66 -37.91
N ALA A 68 41.21 -26.86 -37.64
CA ALA A 68 41.21 -25.98 -36.47
C ALA A 68 40.12 -24.90 -36.57
N GLU A 69 39.92 -24.31 -37.75
CA GLU A 69 38.84 -23.34 -38.00
C GLU A 69 37.46 -23.98 -37.84
N ILE A 70 37.22 -25.15 -38.44
CA ILE A 70 35.96 -25.91 -38.28
C ILE A 70 35.69 -26.22 -36.81
N ALA A 71 36.70 -26.71 -36.06
CA ALA A 71 36.55 -27.02 -34.65
C ALA A 71 36.19 -25.78 -33.82
N ALA A 72 36.76 -24.62 -34.14
CA ALA A 72 36.44 -23.35 -33.48
C ALA A 72 34.99 -22.91 -33.76
N GLU A 73 34.51 -23.02 -35.00
CA GLU A 73 33.12 -22.67 -35.37
C GLU A 73 32.10 -23.62 -34.73
N VAL A 74 32.39 -24.93 -34.67
CA VAL A 74 31.55 -25.90 -33.94
C VAL A 74 31.51 -25.56 -32.44
N ALA A 75 32.64 -25.18 -31.85
CA ALA A 75 32.70 -24.77 -30.46
C ALA A 75 31.85 -23.50 -30.21
N LYS A 76 31.96 -22.50 -31.09
CA LYS A 76 31.13 -21.29 -31.06
C LYS A 76 29.64 -21.62 -31.08
N ALA A 77 29.21 -22.52 -31.98
CA ALA A 77 27.81 -22.93 -32.07
C ALA A 77 27.33 -23.68 -30.81
N LYS A 78 28.19 -24.50 -30.20
CA LYS A 78 27.89 -25.19 -28.93
C LYS A 78 27.72 -24.21 -27.76
N VAL A 79 28.58 -23.18 -27.68
CA VAL A 79 28.45 -22.10 -26.68
C VAL A 79 27.12 -21.36 -26.88
N ALA A 80 26.79 -20.97 -28.12
CA ALA A 80 25.53 -20.30 -28.42
C ALA A 80 24.31 -21.12 -27.97
N LYS A 81 24.32 -22.44 -28.20
CA LYS A 81 23.28 -23.34 -27.69
C LYS A 81 23.17 -23.31 -26.16
N GLU A 82 24.29 -23.44 -25.44
CA GLU A 82 24.28 -23.43 -23.96
C GLU A 82 23.74 -22.10 -23.41
N GLU A 83 24.09 -20.99 -24.04
CA GLU A 83 23.57 -19.66 -23.69
C GLU A 83 22.05 -19.54 -23.94
N ALA A 84 21.57 -20.08 -25.06
CA ALA A 84 20.15 -20.07 -25.39
C ALA A 84 19.33 -20.97 -24.45
N ASP A 85 19.84 -22.16 -24.11
CA ASP A 85 19.25 -23.06 -23.12
C ASP A 85 19.13 -22.40 -21.73
N ALA A 86 20.15 -21.61 -21.34
CA ALA A 86 20.11 -20.85 -20.09
C ALA A 86 19.06 -19.72 -20.13
N ALA A 87 18.93 -19.02 -21.26
CA ALA A 87 17.90 -17.99 -21.46
C ALA A 87 16.48 -18.58 -21.43
N GLN A 88 16.27 -19.74 -22.06
CA GLN A 88 15.00 -20.48 -22.00
C GLN A 88 14.64 -20.84 -20.56
N LYS A 89 15.57 -21.43 -19.79
CA LYS A 89 15.29 -21.82 -18.39
C LYS A 89 14.88 -20.63 -17.54
N LYS A 90 15.57 -19.49 -17.68
CA LYS A 90 15.19 -18.25 -16.99
C LYS A 90 13.78 -17.81 -17.37
N ALA A 91 13.44 -17.84 -18.65
CA ALA A 91 12.10 -17.47 -19.13
C ALA A 91 11.00 -18.41 -18.62
N GLU A 92 11.27 -19.72 -18.52
CA GLU A 92 10.34 -20.71 -17.96
C GLU A 92 10.14 -20.56 -16.45
N GLU A 93 11.20 -20.26 -15.69
CA GLU A 93 11.10 -19.95 -14.26
C GLU A 93 10.29 -18.68 -14.03
N ALA A 94 10.58 -17.65 -14.82
CA ALA A 94 9.87 -16.38 -14.84
C ALA A 94 8.37 -16.60 -15.14
N LYS A 95 8.03 -17.46 -16.10
CA LYS A 95 6.64 -17.83 -16.43
C LYS A 95 5.86 -18.46 -15.27
N LYS A 96 6.49 -19.22 -14.38
CA LYS A 96 5.78 -19.78 -13.19
C LYS A 96 5.26 -18.69 -12.25
N ILE A 97 5.97 -17.57 -12.16
CA ILE A 97 5.56 -16.40 -11.37
C ILE A 97 4.35 -15.73 -12.04
N VAL A 98 4.39 -15.61 -13.36
CA VAL A 98 3.31 -15.06 -14.19
C VAL A 98 2.02 -15.85 -14.06
N ASP A 99 2.08 -17.17 -14.13
CA ASP A 99 0.89 -18.03 -14.03
C ASP A 99 0.18 -17.81 -12.69
N LYS A 100 0.96 -17.62 -11.61
CA LYS A 100 0.42 -17.25 -10.30
C LYS A 100 -0.24 -15.87 -10.31
N ILE A 101 0.43 -14.86 -10.86
CA ILE A 101 -0.13 -13.50 -10.99
C ILE A 101 -1.44 -13.54 -11.78
N ALA A 102 -1.48 -14.24 -12.91
CA ALA A 102 -2.65 -14.34 -13.78
C ALA A 102 -3.85 -15.03 -13.12
N GLN A 103 -3.62 -16.00 -12.23
CA GLN A 103 -4.66 -16.70 -11.49
C GLN A 103 -5.16 -15.92 -10.28
N ASP A 104 -4.23 -15.30 -9.54
CA ASP A 104 -4.53 -14.69 -8.24
C ASP A 104 -5.08 -13.26 -8.38
N THR A 105 -4.67 -12.52 -9.43
CA THR A 105 -5.05 -11.11 -9.58
C THR A 105 -6.36 -10.90 -10.33
N LYS A 106 -7.11 -9.89 -9.89
CA LYS A 106 -8.28 -9.35 -10.61
C LYS A 106 -7.96 -8.07 -11.40
N VAL A 107 -6.69 -7.64 -11.41
CA VAL A 107 -6.24 -6.42 -12.09
C VAL A 107 -6.07 -6.71 -13.59
N PRO A 108 -6.90 -6.15 -14.48
CA PRO A 108 -6.88 -6.48 -15.90
C PRO A 108 -5.52 -6.18 -16.57
N GLU A 109 -4.89 -5.08 -16.19
CA GLU A 109 -3.59 -4.66 -16.71
C GLU A 109 -2.49 -5.66 -16.31
N ALA A 110 -2.47 -6.12 -15.06
CA ALA A 110 -1.55 -7.15 -14.60
C ALA A 110 -1.75 -8.48 -15.35
N GLN A 111 -3.01 -8.87 -15.61
CA GLN A 111 -3.31 -10.06 -16.42
C GLN A 111 -2.86 -9.92 -17.88
N ARG A 112 -2.92 -8.69 -18.44
CA ARG A 112 -2.45 -8.40 -19.80
C ARG A 112 -0.93 -8.57 -19.90
N GLU A 113 -0.20 -7.99 -18.95
CA GLU A 113 1.27 -8.09 -18.91
C GLU A 113 1.73 -9.51 -18.58
N ALA A 114 0.97 -10.24 -17.77
CA ALA A 114 1.19 -11.66 -17.56
C ALA A 114 1.08 -12.48 -18.87
N LYS A 115 0.05 -12.21 -19.69
CA LYS A 115 -0.06 -12.85 -21.02
C LYS A 115 1.10 -12.48 -21.93
N LEU A 116 1.57 -11.22 -21.88
CA LEU A 116 2.74 -10.80 -22.66
C LEU A 116 4.00 -11.57 -22.23
N ALA A 117 4.26 -11.67 -20.94
CA ALA A 117 5.38 -12.44 -20.39
C ALA A 117 5.33 -13.91 -20.83
N THR A 118 4.13 -14.51 -20.90
CA THR A 118 3.95 -15.87 -21.42
C THR A 118 4.32 -15.98 -22.90
N GLN A 119 3.93 -15.00 -23.72
CA GLN A 119 4.27 -14.98 -25.15
C GLN A 119 5.78 -14.80 -25.38
N THR A 120 6.43 -13.90 -24.64
CA THR A 120 7.88 -13.69 -24.75
C THR A 120 8.66 -14.90 -24.25
N ALA A 121 8.18 -15.59 -23.21
CA ALA A 121 8.79 -16.84 -22.75
C ALA A 121 8.74 -17.93 -23.83
N SER A 122 7.60 -18.08 -24.53
CA SER A 122 7.48 -19.00 -25.66
C SER A 122 8.46 -18.66 -26.80
N LYS A 123 8.66 -17.37 -27.11
CA LYS A 123 9.67 -16.95 -28.10
C LYS A 123 11.09 -17.32 -27.68
N ALA A 124 11.42 -17.21 -26.39
CA ALA A 124 12.72 -17.62 -25.88
C ALA A 124 12.95 -19.13 -26.07
N THR A 125 11.91 -19.95 -25.81
CA THR A 125 11.94 -21.41 -26.06
C THR A 125 12.12 -21.74 -27.55
N GLU A 126 11.40 -21.05 -28.44
CA GLU A 126 11.52 -21.26 -29.89
C GLU A 126 12.92 -20.91 -30.39
N ALA A 127 13.46 -19.76 -29.99
CA ALA A 127 14.80 -19.32 -30.36
C ALA A 127 15.90 -20.24 -29.80
N ALA A 128 15.75 -20.74 -28.58
CA ALA A 128 16.67 -21.72 -28.00
C ALA A 128 16.65 -23.05 -28.76
N THR A 129 15.46 -23.51 -29.18
CA THR A 129 15.31 -24.70 -30.01
C THR A 129 16.01 -24.54 -31.36
N GLU A 130 15.87 -23.37 -32.00
CA GLU A 130 16.54 -23.06 -33.27
C GLU A 130 18.07 -22.98 -33.11
N ALA A 131 18.57 -22.34 -32.04
CA ALA A 131 19.99 -22.31 -31.72
C ALA A 131 20.56 -23.74 -31.55
N GLY A 132 19.82 -24.60 -30.83
CA GLY A 132 20.17 -25.99 -30.65
C GLY A 132 20.24 -26.79 -31.96
N LYS A 133 19.28 -26.54 -32.87
CA LYS A 133 19.25 -27.16 -34.20
C LYS A 133 20.42 -26.70 -35.07
N LYS A 134 20.71 -25.40 -35.10
CA LYS A 134 21.83 -24.83 -35.87
C LYS A 134 23.19 -25.31 -35.37
N ALA A 135 23.34 -25.45 -34.06
CA ALA A 135 24.54 -26.04 -33.46
C ALA A 135 24.74 -27.51 -33.87
N GLN A 136 23.66 -28.29 -33.92
CA GLN A 136 23.73 -29.67 -34.41
C GLN A 136 24.06 -29.73 -35.91
N GLU A 137 23.42 -28.89 -36.73
CA GLU A 137 23.71 -28.80 -38.16
C GLU A 137 25.18 -28.42 -38.43
N ALA A 138 25.80 -27.59 -37.57
CA ALA A 138 27.21 -27.23 -37.66
C ALA A 138 28.13 -28.43 -37.36
N GLU A 139 27.80 -29.23 -36.35
CA GLU A 139 28.52 -30.46 -35.98
C GLU A 139 28.36 -31.59 -37.01
N GLU A 140 27.25 -31.64 -37.74
CA GLU A 140 27.07 -32.58 -38.85
C GLU A 140 27.87 -32.16 -40.08
N SER A 141 27.84 -30.87 -40.45
CA SER A 141 28.63 -30.36 -41.59
C SER A 141 30.13 -30.37 -41.33
N SER A 142 30.59 -30.28 -40.07
CA SER A 142 32.01 -30.37 -39.76
C SER A 142 32.59 -31.73 -40.15
N LYS A 143 31.84 -32.82 -39.97
CA LYS A 143 32.31 -34.17 -40.35
C LYS A 143 32.56 -34.29 -41.85
N GLU A 144 31.68 -33.72 -42.66
CA GLU A 144 31.81 -33.72 -44.12
C GLU A 144 32.94 -32.79 -44.59
N ALA A 145 33.06 -31.60 -44.01
CA ALA A 145 34.10 -30.63 -44.35
C ALA A 145 35.51 -31.11 -43.94
N GLU A 146 35.64 -31.79 -42.80
CA GLU A 146 36.92 -32.36 -42.34
C GLU A 146 37.41 -33.53 -43.22
N GLU A 147 36.49 -34.33 -43.78
CA GLU A 147 36.80 -35.46 -44.65
C GLU A 147 37.26 -35.00 -46.04
N LYS A 148 36.59 -33.98 -46.60
CA LYS A 148 36.87 -33.44 -47.94
C LYS A 148 37.96 -32.37 -47.98
N ALA A 149 38.44 -31.89 -46.82
CA ALA A 149 39.38 -30.77 -46.70
C ALA A 149 38.91 -29.49 -47.45
N GLU A 150 37.59 -29.25 -47.43
CA GLU A 150 36.93 -28.08 -48.01
C GLU A 150 36.98 -26.85 -47.08
N THR A 151 36.51 -25.68 -47.53
CA THR A 151 36.52 -24.46 -46.70
C THR A 151 35.56 -24.56 -45.50
N SER A 152 35.84 -23.77 -44.46
CA SER A 152 35.04 -23.73 -43.22
C SER A 152 33.71 -22.96 -43.34
N ASP A 153 33.40 -22.40 -44.52
CA ASP A 153 32.31 -21.44 -44.74
C ASP A 153 30.92 -21.98 -44.37
N ALA A 154 30.62 -23.24 -44.71
CA ALA A 154 29.32 -23.84 -44.42
C ALA A 154 29.10 -24.07 -42.91
N VAL A 155 30.17 -24.41 -42.18
CA VAL A 155 30.13 -24.59 -40.73
C VAL A 155 29.99 -23.21 -40.06
N LYS A 156 30.74 -22.23 -40.53
CA LYS A 156 30.69 -20.84 -40.05
C LYS A 156 29.30 -20.22 -40.20
N GLY A 157 28.66 -20.34 -41.37
CA GLY A 157 27.31 -19.82 -41.58
C GLY A 157 26.27 -20.42 -40.64
N LYS A 158 26.44 -21.68 -40.23
CA LYS A 158 25.59 -22.35 -39.24
C LYS A 158 25.91 -21.93 -37.81
N ALA A 159 27.18 -21.74 -37.48
CA ALA A 159 27.61 -21.23 -36.19
C ALA A 159 27.12 -19.79 -35.94
N ASP A 160 27.22 -18.91 -36.95
CA ASP A 160 26.69 -17.55 -36.89
C ASP A 160 25.16 -17.53 -36.75
N ALA A 161 24.45 -18.46 -37.41
CA ALA A 161 23.01 -18.62 -37.24
C ALA A 161 22.64 -19.11 -35.82
N ALA A 162 23.43 -20.00 -35.22
CA ALA A 162 23.23 -20.43 -33.84
C ALA A 162 23.45 -19.28 -32.85
N GLU A 163 24.49 -18.46 -33.06
CA GLU A 163 24.77 -17.27 -32.24
C GLU A 163 23.63 -16.24 -32.33
N LYS A 164 23.12 -15.98 -33.54
CA LYS A 164 21.99 -15.08 -33.73
C LYS A 164 20.74 -15.58 -32.99
N ALA A 165 20.40 -16.86 -33.12
CA ALA A 165 19.26 -17.46 -32.43
C ALA A 165 19.44 -17.42 -30.89
N ALA A 166 20.66 -17.60 -30.39
CA ALA A 166 20.96 -17.44 -28.96
C ALA A 166 20.76 -15.99 -28.48
N GLY A 167 21.14 -14.99 -29.29
CA GLY A 167 20.85 -13.58 -29.03
C GLY A 167 19.35 -13.28 -28.96
N GLU A 168 18.56 -13.85 -29.88
CA GLU A 168 17.09 -13.74 -29.87
C GLU A 168 16.48 -14.40 -28.62
N ALA A 169 17.00 -15.55 -28.20
CA ALA A 169 16.58 -16.22 -26.96
C ALA A 169 16.88 -15.37 -25.72
N LYS A 170 18.07 -14.76 -25.64
CA LYS A 170 18.45 -13.83 -24.56
C LYS A 170 17.54 -12.60 -24.53
N LYS A 171 17.30 -11.96 -25.68
CA LYS A 171 16.38 -10.82 -25.81
C LYS A 171 14.98 -11.15 -25.29
N ALA A 172 14.39 -12.26 -25.77
CA ALA A 172 13.06 -12.69 -25.35
C ALA A 172 12.99 -13.06 -23.85
N SER A 173 14.07 -13.60 -23.29
CA SER A 173 14.18 -13.90 -21.86
C SER A 173 14.14 -12.61 -21.01
N ILE A 174 14.88 -11.57 -21.41
CA ILE A 174 14.87 -10.29 -20.71
C ILE A 174 13.52 -9.58 -20.86
N GLU A 175 12.93 -9.57 -22.06
CA GLU A 175 11.57 -9.02 -22.27
C GLU A 175 10.53 -9.70 -21.36
N THR A 176 10.70 -11.01 -21.11
CA THR A 176 9.87 -11.77 -20.16
C THR A 176 10.04 -11.29 -18.73
N GLU A 177 11.29 -11.12 -18.27
CA GLU A 177 11.58 -10.61 -16.92
C GLU A 177 11.00 -9.21 -16.71
N ILE A 178 11.13 -8.32 -17.69
CA ILE A 178 10.58 -6.97 -17.61
C ILE A 178 9.05 -7.00 -17.55
N ALA A 179 8.39 -7.79 -18.42
CA ALA A 179 6.94 -7.92 -18.42
C ALA A 179 6.39 -8.44 -17.07
N ILE A 180 7.15 -9.28 -16.37
CA ILE A 180 6.82 -9.72 -15.01
C ILE A 180 6.89 -8.58 -14.00
N GLU A 181 7.94 -7.77 -14.05
CA GLU A 181 8.06 -6.62 -13.14
C GLU A 181 6.95 -5.60 -13.38
N VAL A 182 6.55 -5.37 -14.65
CA VAL A 182 5.37 -4.55 -14.95
C VAL A 182 4.11 -5.18 -14.35
N ALA A 183 3.89 -6.49 -14.54
CA ALA A 183 2.71 -7.18 -14.02
C ALA A 183 2.62 -7.09 -12.47
N LYS A 184 3.75 -7.25 -11.76
CA LYS A 184 3.82 -7.08 -10.30
C LYS A 184 3.52 -5.63 -9.90
N ALA A 185 4.11 -4.65 -10.60
CA ALA A 185 3.89 -3.23 -10.31
C ALA A 185 2.43 -2.81 -10.53
N GLU A 186 1.73 -3.38 -11.51
CA GLU A 186 0.28 -3.17 -11.72
C GLU A 186 -0.55 -3.67 -10.53
N VAL A 187 -0.22 -4.85 -9.99
CA VAL A 187 -0.89 -5.37 -8.79
C VAL A 187 -0.67 -4.44 -7.60
N LEU A 188 0.58 -4.05 -7.35
CA LEU A 188 0.93 -3.14 -6.26
C LEU A 188 0.22 -1.78 -6.40
N ASN A 189 0.11 -1.26 -7.62
CA ASN A 189 -0.59 0.00 -7.88
C ASN A 189 -2.10 -0.09 -7.61
N ALA A 190 -2.74 -1.21 -7.96
CA ALA A 190 -4.15 -1.41 -7.63
C ALA A 190 -4.37 -1.53 -6.11
N GLU A 191 -3.49 -2.27 -5.43
CA GLU A 191 -3.55 -2.43 -3.97
C GLU A 191 -3.30 -1.11 -3.25
N VAL A 192 -2.28 -0.35 -3.64
CA VAL A 192 -1.95 0.92 -2.96
C VAL A 192 -3.06 1.96 -3.11
N LYS A 193 -3.74 2.02 -4.26
CA LYS A 193 -4.88 2.92 -4.48
C LYS A 193 -6.03 2.57 -3.53
N LYS A 194 -6.32 1.28 -3.34
CA LYS A 194 -7.33 0.82 -2.38
C LYS A 194 -6.92 1.18 -0.94
N THR A 195 -5.67 0.92 -0.58
CA THR A 195 -5.12 1.23 0.74
C THR A 195 -5.21 2.73 1.07
N ALA A 196 -4.87 3.60 0.12
CA ALA A 196 -4.96 5.04 0.31
C ALA A 196 -6.42 5.52 0.46
N GLN A 197 -7.37 4.97 -0.32
CA GLN A 197 -8.80 5.25 -0.16
C GLN A 197 -9.35 4.78 1.19
N GLU A 198 -8.92 3.62 1.68
CA GLU A 198 -9.28 3.13 3.01
C GLU A 198 -8.76 4.06 4.10
N ALA A 199 -7.53 4.58 3.97
CA ALA A 199 -6.95 5.54 4.90
C ALA A 199 -7.71 6.87 4.92
N GLU A 200 -8.09 7.40 3.76
CA GLU A 200 -8.91 8.63 3.63
C GLU A 200 -10.29 8.46 4.29
N LYS A 201 -10.91 7.29 4.11
CA LYS A 201 -12.16 6.95 4.78
C LYS A 201 -11.97 6.88 6.30
N ASP A 202 -10.90 6.25 6.78
CA ASP A 202 -10.62 6.15 8.21
C ASP A 202 -10.37 7.53 8.84
N ALA A 203 -9.68 8.43 8.14
CA ALA A 203 -9.50 9.82 8.56
C ALA A 203 -10.83 10.58 8.62
N THR A 204 -11.72 10.38 7.64
CA THR A 204 -13.07 10.98 7.65
C THR A 204 -13.88 10.50 8.85
N GLU A 205 -13.87 9.19 9.12
CA GLU A 205 -14.54 8.62 10.29
C GLU A 205 -13.94 9.17 11.61
N ALA A 206 -12.61 9.35 11.69
CA ALA A 206 -11.95 9.94 12.86
C ALA A 206 -12.42 11.39 13.11
N LYS A 207 -12.59 12.19 12.04
CA LYS A 207 -13.10 13.55 12.10
C LYS A 207 -14.54 13.64 12.60
N GLU A 208 -15.38 12.69 12.19
CA GLU A 208 -16.74 12.58 12.72
C GLU A 208 -16.74 12.28 14.23
N GLN A 209 -15.81 11.45 14.72
CA GLN A 209 -15.67 11.19 16.15
C GLN A 209 -15.19 12.42 16.91
N ALA A 210 -14.24 13.19 16.36
CA ALA A 210 -13.79 14.45 16.95
C ALA A 210 -14.94 15.47 17.09
N GLU A 211 -15.82 15.61 16.08
CA GLU A 211 -16.99 16.49 16.18
C GLU A 211 -18.02 15.99 17.21
N LYS A 212 -18.20 14.67 17.38
CA LYS A 212 -19.02 14.11 18.48
C LYS A 212 -18.43 14.42 19.85
N ALA A 213 -17.11 14.26 20.02
CA ALA A 213 -16.42 14.57 21.27
C ALA A 213 -16.54 16.06 21.63
N LYS A 214 -16.41 16.94 20.64
CA LYS A 214 -16.60 18.39 20.77
C LYS A 214 -18.03 18.76 21.19
N ALA A 215 -19.04 18.16 20.56
CA ALA A 215 -20.44 18.37 20.96
C ALA A 215 -20.68 17.94 22.41
N ALA A 216 -20.15 16.78 22.82
CA ALA A 216 -20.23 16.30 24.20
C ALA A 216 -19.52 17.24 25.18
N ALA A 217 -18.35 17.75 24.83
CA ALA A 217 -17.59 18.68 25.68
C ALA A 217 -18.32 20.03 25.86
N GLU A 218 -18.98 20.55 24.83
CA GLU A 218 -19.84 21.74 24.94
C GLU A 218 -21.10 21.47 25.76
N GLU A 219 -21.74 20.29 25.63
CA GLU A 219 -22.84 19.88 26.52
C GLU A 219 -22.38 19.82 27.99
N ALA A 220 -21.23 19.21 28.25
CA ALA A 220 -20.66 19.11 29.60
C ALA A 220 -20.40 20.50 30.20
N LYS A 221 -19.85 21.43 29.41
CA LYS A 221 -19.60 22.81 29.85
C LYS A 221 -20.91 23.53 30.19
N THR A 222 -21.87 23.51 29.28
CA THR A 222 -23.16 24.22 29.45
C THR A 222 -24.00 23.67 30.61
N HIS A 223 -24.06 22.36 30.78
CA HIS A 223 -24.74 21.74 31.92
C HIS A 223 -23.95 21.89 33.22
N GLY A 224 -22.62 21.90 33.16
CA GLY A 224 -21.75 22.11 34.31
C GLY A 224 -21.98 23.47 34.97
N GLU A 225 -22.04 24.54 34.16
CA GLU A 225 -22.35 25.91 34.62
C GLU A 225 -23.73 26.01 35.31
N LYS A 226 -24.71 25.22 34.88
CA LYS A 226 -26.04 25.16 35.51
C LYS A 226 -25.97 24.49 36.88
N ALA A 227 -25.26 23.36 36.99
CA ALA A 227 -25.09 22.63 38.25
C ALA A 227 -24.29 23.45 39.28
N GLU A 228 -23.27 24.19 38.85
CA GLU A 228 -22.42 24.97 39.75
C GLU A 228 -23.17 26.14 40.40
N LYS A 229 -24.13 26.75 39.69
CA LYS A 229 -25.02 27.82 40.23
C LYS A 229 -25.85 27.38 41.44
N VAL A 230 -26.00 26.09 41.65
CA VAL A 230 -26.77 25.48 42.75
C VAL A 230 -25.87 24.68 43.69
N GLY A 231 -24.56 24.90 43.62
CA GLY A 231 -23.56 24.34 44.54
C GLY A 231 -23.19 22.88 44.26
N GLU A 232 -23.64 22.30 43.15
CA GLU A 232 -23.33 20.92 42.78
C GLU A 232 -22.07 20.88 41.89
N SER A 233 -21.03 20.20 42.36
CA SER A 233 -19.74 20.16 41.66
C SER A 233 -19.73 19.15 40.51
N THR A 234 -19.49 19.66 39.30
CA THR A 234 -19.37 18.89 38.04
C THR A 234 -18.01 19.06 37.37
N LYS A 235 -17.12 19.88 37.96
CA LYS A 235 -15.86 20.32 37.36
C LYS A 235 -15.00 19.16 36.83
N ALA A 236 -14.81 18.11 37.62
CA ALA A 236 -13.98 16.97 37.21
C ALA A 236 -14.47 16.29 35.91
N HIS A 237 -15.78 16.09 35.76
CA HIS A 237 -16.34 15.46 34.55
C HIS A 237 -16.41 16.45 33.38
N SER A 238 -16.58 17.74 33.64
CA SER A 238 -16.48 18.76 32.59
C SER A 238 -15.04 18.84 32.04
N ASP A 239 -14.04 18.84 32.93
CA ASP A 239 -12.63 18.84 32.57
C ASP A 239 -12.25 17.54 31.82
N GLU A 240 -12.78 16.39 32.24
CA GLU A 240 -12.63 15.10 31.55
C GLU A 240 -13.20 15.14 30.12
N ALA A 241 -14.43 15.65 29.94
CA ALA A 241 -15.04 15.78 28.61
C ALA A 241 -14.22 16.71 27.69
N GLN A 242 -13.69 17.80 28.24
CA GLN A 242 -12.83 18.74 27.51
C GLN A 242 -11.48 18.12 27.14
N GLN A 243 -10.89 17.32 28.03
CA GLN A 243 -9.64 16.62 27.74
C GLN A 243 -9.84 15.56 26.65
N GLU A 244 -10.92 14.80 26.71
CA GLU A 244 -11.21 13.76 25.71
C GLU A 244 -11.60 14.36 24.35
N ASN A 245 -12.20 15.56 24.31
CA ASN A 245 -12.34 16.33 23.07
C ASN A 245 -10.97 16.66 22.43
N LYS A 246 -9.98 17.09 23.22
CA LYS A 246 -8.62 17.32 22.71
C LYS A 246 -8.00 16.02 22.20
N ASN A 247 -8.12 14.92 22.96
CA ASN A 247 -7.60 13.63 22.54
C ASN A 247 -8.23 13.14 21.23
N ALA A 248 -9.55 13.32 21.05
CA ALA A 248 -10.25 12.95 19.82
C ALA A 248 -9.80 13.82 18.64
N LYS A 249 -9.59 15.12 18.87
CA LYS A 249 -9.08 16.06 17.86
C LYS A 249 -7.67 15.70 17.43
N ASP A 250 -6.75 15.50 18.38
CA ASP A 250 -5.35 15.15 18.09
C ASP A 250 -5.26 13.81 17.33
N ALA A 251 -6.09 12.83 17.71
CA ALA A 251 -6.19 11.57 16.98
C ALA A 251 -6.74 11.75 15.56
N SER A 252 -7.74 12.61 15.37
CA SER A 252 -8.27 12.93 14.03
C SER A 252 -7.25 13.64 13.14
N GLU A 253 -6.51 14.61 13.66
CA GLU A 253 -5.47 15.32 12.90
C GLU A 253 -4.34 14.36 12.49
N GLU A 254 -3.92 13.47 13.39
CA GLU A 254 -2.93 12.44 13.05
C GLU A 254 -3.47 11.45 12.01
N ALA A 255 -4.75 11.04 12.08
CA ALA A 255 -5.35 10.18 11.07
C ALA A 255 -5.36 10.85 9.68
N GLU A 256 -5.68 12.14 9.61
CA GLU A 256 -5.67 12.94 8.38
C GLU A 256 -4.26 13.04 7.80
N ASN A 257 -3.25 13.34 8.62
CA ASN A 257 -1.85 13.38 8.18
C ASN A 257 -1.40 12.03 7.60
N ARG A 258 -1.75 10.91 8.24
CA ARG A 258 -1.38 9.59 7.73
C ARG A 258 -2.15 9.17 6.49
N ALA A 259 -3.38 9.64 6.31
CA ALA A 259 -4.10 9.46 5.06
C ALA A 259 -3.43 10.22 3.91
N VAL A 260 -2.94 11.44 4.17
CA VAL A 260 -2.14 12.20 3.19
C VAL A 260 -0.84 11.47 2.85
N ASP A 261 -0.09 11.00 3.85
CA ASP A 261 1.13 10.19 3.62
C ASP A 261 0.85 8.96 2.75
N ALA A 262 -0.26 8.25 3.02
CA ALA A 262 -0.67 7.08 2.24
C ALA A 262 -0.99 7.44 0.78
N LEU A 263 -1.65 8.58 0.54
CA LEU A 263 -1.94 9.09 -0.80
C LEU A 263 -0.67 9.51 -1.55
N GLU A 264 0.25 10.23 -0.90
CA GLU A 264 1.53 10.63 -1.50
C GLU A 264 2.36 9.41 -1.92
N GLU A 265 2.44 8.39 -1.06
CA GLU A 265 3.16 7.18 -1.40
C GLU A 265 2.44 6.34 -2.47
N ALA A 266 1.10 6.37 -2.53
CA ALA A 266 0.34 5.78 -3.63
C ALA A 266 0.66 6.46 -4.98
N TYR A 267 0.74 7.78 -5.02
CA TYR A 267 1.17 8.51 -6.23
C TYR A 267 2.61 8.16 -6.63
N ALA A 268 3.50 7.97 -5.67
CA ALA A 268 4.87 7.54 -5.94
C ALA A 268 4.91 6.13 -6.58
N VAL A 269 4.09 5.19 -6.10
CA VAL A 269 3.94 3.86 -6.73
C VAL A 269 3.49 3.99 -8.18
N GLU A 270 2.49 4.83 -8.46
CA GLU A 270 1.99 5.05 -9.83
C GLU A 270 3.08 5.65 -10.74
N ALA A 271 3.87 6.60 -10.24
CA ALA A 271 4.99 7.17 -10.98
C ALA A 271 6.08 6.13 -11.29
N HIS A 272 6.35 5.23 -10.36
CA HIS A 272 7.33 4.15 -10.57
C HIS A 272 6.80 3.05 -11.49
N LEU A 273 5.50 2.73 -11.45
CA LEU A 273 4.86 1.87 -12.45
C LEU A 273 5.05 2.44 -13.86
N ALA A 274 4.86 3.75 -14.05
CA ALA A 274 5.09 4.39 -15.34
C ALA A 274 6.56 4.23 -15.80
N ARG A 275 7.53 4.35 -14.88
CA ARG A 275 8.95 4.09 -15.20
C ARG A 275 9.20 2.64 -15.61
N THR A 276 8.61 1.66 -14.91
CA THR A 276 8.73 0.24 -15.28
C THR A 276 8.14 -0.02 -16.66
N LYS A 277 7.01 0.62 -17.02
CA LYS A 277 6.44 0.54 -18.37
C LYS A 277 7.33 1.17 -19.44
N ASN A 278 7.92 2.33 -19.18
CA ASN A 278 8.83 2.99 -20.11
C ASN A 278 10.10 2.15 -20.36
N ALA A 279 10.60 1.48 -19.31
CA ALA A 279 11.69 0.53 -19.45
C ALA A 279 11.29 -0.68 -20.33
N ALA A 280 10.06 -1.19 -20.17
CA ALA A 280 9.51 -2.23 -21.05
C ALA A 280 9.36 -1.78 -22.51
N GLU A 281 9.01 -0.52 -22.77
CA GLU A 281 8.99 0.04 -24.13
C GLU A 281 10.40 0.20 -24.70
N SER A 282 11.35 0.68 -23.89
CA SER A 282 12.75 0.85 -24.29
C SER A 282 13.39 -0.48 -24.68
N ALA A 283 13.10 -1.56 -23.94
CA ALA A 283 13.55 -2.91 -24.26
C ALA A 283 13.06 -3.41 -25.64
N LYS A 284 11.86 -3.02 -26.08
CA LYS A 284 11.33 -3.40 -27.40
C LYS A 284 12.09 -2.75 -28.55
N SER A 285 12.50 -1.49 -28.37
CA SER A 285 13.29 -0.73 -29.36
C SER A 285 14.80 -0.97 -29.28
N ALA A 286 15.28 -1.68 -28.24
CA ALA A 286 16.70 -1.95 -28.06
C ALA A 286 17.28 -2.68 -29.27
N THR A 287 18.39 -2.12 -29.77
CA THR A 287 19.10 -2.58 -30.97
C THR A 287 20.28 -3.49 -30.63
N ASP A 288 20.78 -3.41 -29.39
CA ASP A 288 21.82 -4.28 -28.86
C ASP A 288 21.48 -4.82 -27.46
N MET A 289 22.31 -5.75 -26.98
CA MET A 289 22.12 -6.39 -25.68
C MET A 289 22.38 -5.46 -24.49
N SER A 290 23.25 -4.44 -24.64
CA SER A 290 23.58 -3.52 -23.55
C SER A 290 22.41 -2.58 -23.24
N GLU A 291 21.74 -2.07 -24.27
CA GLU A 291 20.50 -1.29 -24.12
C GLU A 291 19.40 -2.11 -23.43
N LEU A 292 19.33 -3.40 -23.75
CA LEU A 292 18.34 -4.33 -23.22
C LEU A 292 18.59 -4.69 -21.76
N GLU A 293 19.85 -4.93 -21.38
CA GLU A 293 20.25 -5.12 -19.98
C GLU A 293 20.01 -3.86 -19.14
N LYS A 294 20.29 -2.67 -19.70
CA LYS A 294 19.99 -1.40 -19.02
C LYS A 294 18.49 -1.21 -18.80
N ALA A 295 17.66 -1.49 -19.81
CA ALA A 295 16.21 -1.43 -19.66
C ALA A 295 15.70 -2.42 -18.60
N LYS A 296 16.32 -3.60 -18.49
CA LYS A 296 16.01 -4.57 -17.42
C LYS A 296 16.34 -4.01 -16.04
N GLU A 297 17.54 -3.46 -15.86
CA GLU A 297 17.95 -2.85 -14.59
C GLU A 297 17.00 -1.72 -14.19
N GLU A 298 16.68 -0.81 -15.11
CA GLU A 298 15.73 0.28 -14.86
C GLU A 298 14.33 -0.23 -14.47
N ALA A 299 13.83 -1.29 -15.11
CA ALA A 299 12.55 -1.89 -14.77
C ALA A 299 12.54 -2.49 -13.35
N ILE A 300 13.59 -3.24 -13.00
CA ILE A 300 13.75 -3.88 -11.68
C ILE A 300 13.87 -2.82 -10.58
N ASP A 301 14.71 -1.81 -10.79
CA ASP A 301 14.91 -0.73 -9.81
C ASP A 301 13.60 0.05 -9.59
N ALA A 302 12.89 0.40 -10.66
CA ALA A 302 11.60 1.08 -10.55
C ALA A 302 10.56 0.22 -9.82
N ALA A 303 10.48 -1.09 -10.12
CA ALA A 303 9.56 -2.00 -9.44
C ALA A 303 9.90 -2.19 -7.96
N ASN A 304 11.18 -2.30 -7.61
CA ASN A 304 11.64 -2.38 -6.23
C ASN A 304 11.29 -1.12 -5.43
N ILE A 305 11.48 0.06 -6.02
CA ILE A 305 11.11 1.32 -5.37
C ILE A 305 9.58 1.41 -5.21
N ALA A 306 8.79 1.02 -6.22
CA ALA A 306 7.34 0.93 -6.11
C ALA A 306 6.91 0.03 -4.95
N HIS A 307 7.55 -1.13 -4.78
CA HIS A 307 7.25 -2.02 -3.66
C HIS A 307 7.55 -1.39 -2.29
N GLN A 308 8.71 -0.71 -2.14
CA GLN A 308 9.04 0.00 -0.90
C GLN A 308 8.04 1.12 -0.58
N LYS A 309 7.55 1.81 -1.61
CA LYS A 309 6.56 2.88 -1.49
C LYS A 309 5.18 2.33 -1.09
N TRP A 310 4.77 1.21 -1.67
CA TRP A 310 3.57 0.48 -1.26
C TRP A 310 3.61 0.05 0.21
N LEU A 311 4.76 -0.43 0.71
CA LEU A 311 4.92 -0.78 2.14
C LEU A 311 4.69 0.44 3.05
N LYS A 312 5.24 1.60 2.69
CA LYS A 312 5.06 2.85 3.45
C LYS A 312 3.61 3.33 3.44
N ALA A 313 2.95 3.29 2.28
CA ALA A 313 1.53 3.62 2.17
C ALA A 313 0.66 2.72 3.07
N THR A 314 0.97 1.42 3.09
CA THR A 314 0.27 0.43 3.94
C THR A 314 0.50 0.70 5.43
N GLN A 315 1.72 1.07 5.82
CA GLN A 315 2.03 1.45 7.19
C GLN A 315 1.26 2.72 7.60
N ALA A 316 1.25 3.75 6.75
CA ALA A 316 0.51 4.99 7.01
C ALA A 316 -1.00 4.71 7.16
N ALA A 317 -1.59 3.92 6.25
CA ALA A 317 -3.00 3.52 6.34
C ALA A 317 -3.32 2.75 7.63
N THR A 318 -2.43 1.86 8.07
CA THR A 318 -2.59 1.13 9.33
C THR A 318 -2.63 2.08 10.53
N ILE A 319 -1.76 3.09 10.55
CA ILE A 319 -1.73 4.09 11.62
C ILE A 319 -2.98 4.97 11.57
N ALA A 320 -3.44 5.37 10.37
CA ALA A 320 -4.70 6.13 10.22
C ALA A 320 -5.88 5.37 10.85
N LYS A 321 -5.96 4.05 10.61
CA LYS A 321 -6.96 3.17 11.21
C LYS A 321 -6.87 3.10 12.74
N GLU A 322 -5.66 2.96 13.29
CA GLU A 322 -5.45 2.97 14.75
C GLU A 322 -5.89 4.31 15.37
N LYS A 323 -5.61 5.41 14.69
CA LYS A 323 -5.96 6.76 15.15
C LYS A 323 -7.46 7.03 15.07
N LYS A 324 -8.14 6.46 14.07
CA LYS A 324 -9.61 6.43 14.06
C LYS A 324 -10.18 5.76 15.31
N GLU A 325 -9.69 4.59 15.68
CA GLU A 325 -10.18 3.90 16.89
C GLU A 325 -9.87 4.69 18.16
N ALA A 326 -8.71 5.36 18.23
CA ALA A 326 -8.40 6.27 19.33
C ALA A 326 -9.38 7.46 19.41
N ALA A 327 -9.71 8.07 18.27
CA ALA A 327 -10.69 9.15 18.20
C ALA A 327 -12.09 8.69 18.66
N LYS A 328 -12.49 7.48 18.29
CA LYS A 328 -13.75 6.86 18.74
C LYS A 328 -13.79 6.65 20.25
N VAL A 329 -12.74 6.05 20.83
CA VAL A 329 -12.66 5.82 22.28
C VAL A 329 -12.71 7.16 23.05
N ALA A 330 -12.01 8.18 22.58
CA ALA A 330 -12.06 9.51 23.18
C ALA A 330 -13.46 10.13 23.09
N ALA A 331 -14.14 10.00 21.95
CA ALA A 331 -15.52 10.47 21.79
C ALA A 331 -16.51 9.77 22.75
N GLU A 332 -16.40 8.46 22.93
CA GLU A 332 -17.23 7.68 23.86
C GLU A 332 -17.01 8.12 25.32
N LYS A 333 -15.75 8.39 25.71
CA LYS A 333 -15.43 8.92 27.04
C LYS A 333 -15.94 10.33 27.25
N ALA A 334 -15.77 11.23 26.27
CA ALA A 334 -16.29 12.58 26.32
C ALA A 334 -17.82 12.58 26.50
N GLN A 335 -18.52 11.70 25.76
CA GLN A 335 -19.97 11.54 25.88
C GLN A 335 -20.40 10.97 27.24
N THR A 336 -19.65 10.01 27.78
CA THR A 336 -19.91 9.46 29.11
C THR A 336 -19.78 10.54 30.19
N ALA A 337 -18.70 11.32 30.16
CA ALA A 337 -18.48 12.43 31.08
C ALA A 337 -19.57 13.50 30.95
N ALA A 338 -19.96 13.87 29.72
CA ALA A 338 -21.04 14.82 29.47
C ALA A 338 -22.38 14.35 30.03
N ASN A 339 -22.73 13.07 29.89
CA ASN A 339 -23.95 12.51 30.46
C ASN A 339 -23.98 12.60 31.99
N VAL A 340 -22.86 12.32 32.66
CA VAL A 340 -22.76 12.47 34.12
C VAL A 340 -22.99 13.93 34.54
N VAL A 341 -22.41 14.89 33.82
CA VAL A 341 -22.62 16.31 34.09
C VAL A 341 -24.09 16.70 33.89
N LYS A 342 -24.71 16.22 32.82
CA LYS A 342 -26.13 16.47 32.50
C LYS A 342 -27.06 15.93 33.58
N ASP A 343 -26.78 14.75 34.12
CA ASP A 343 -27.57 14.15 35.19
C ASP A 343 -27.43 14.91 36.51
N LYS A 344 -26.20 15.31 36.86
CA LYS A 344 -25.96 16.18 38.02
C LYS A 344 -26.67 17.53 37.88
N ALA A 345 -26.65 18.14 36.69
CA ALA A 345 -27.35 19.38 36.42
C ALA A 345 -28.87 19.24 36.58
N ALA A 346 -29.48 18.17 36.07
CA ALA A 346 -30.90 17.91 36.23
C ALA A 346 -31.29 17.74 37.71
N LYS A 347 -30.52 16.96 38.48
CA LYS A 347 -30.74 16.80 39.93
C LYS A 347 -30.61 18.13 40.67
N ALA A 348 -29.66 18.97 40.29
CA ALA A 348 -29.45 20.27 40.92
C ALA A 348 -30.57 21.27 40.56
N GLU A 349 -31.07 21.27 39.32
CA GLU A 349 -32.25 22.06 38.93
C GLU A 349 -33.52 21.60 39.67
N ALA A 350 -33.68 20.30 39.92
CA ALA A 350 -34.78 19.77 40.73
C ALA A 350 -34.74 20.26 42.18
N LYS A 351 -33.56 20.21 42.83
CA LYS A 351 -33.36 20.78 44.18
C LYS A 351 -33.68 22.28 44.22
N LYS A 352 -33.25 23.03 43.20
CA LYS A 352 -33.58 24.45 43.09
C LYS A 352 -35.08 24.67 42.98
N ALA A 353 -35.76 23.91 42.12
CA ALA A 353 -37.19 24.00 41.93
C ALA A 353 -37.95 23.73 43.24
N GLU A 354 -37.56 22.71 44.01
CA GLU A 354 -38.10 22.46 45.35
C GLU A 354 -37.93 23.70 46.25
N THR A 355 -36.71 24.24 46.37
CA THR A 355 -36.46 25.40 47.25
C THR A 355 -37.28 26.63 46.84
N GLU A 356 -37.43 26.88 45.54
CA GLU A 356 -38.22 27.98 45.02
C GLU A 356 -39.73 27.78 45.23
N ALA A 357 -40.22 26.54 45.12
CA ALA A 357 -41.62 26.19 45.37
C ALA A 357 -41.98 26.35 46.85
N VAL A 358 -41.12 25.84 47.75
CA VAL A 358 -41.27 25.99 49.21
C VAL A 358 -41.28 27.47 49.60
N LYS A 359 -40.36 28.27 49.04
CA LYS A 359 -40.36 29.72 49.27
C LYS A 359 -41.67 30.38 48.82
N ALA A 360 -42.17 30.05 47.64
CA ALA A 360 -43.44 30.59 47.14
C ALA A 360 -44.62 30.22 48.03
N ALA A 361 -44.69 28.97 48.51
CA ALA A 361 -45.72 28.52 49.45
C ALA A 361 -45.66 29.27 50.80
N VAL A 362 -44.46 29.50 51.35
CA VAL A 362 -44.28 30.26 52.59
C VAL A 362 -44.76 31.71 52.43
N GLU A 363 -44.40 32.36 51.32
CA GLU A 363 -44.83 33.73 51.02
C GLU A 363 -46.35 33.82 50.78
N ALA A 364 -46.94 32.85 50.08
CA ALA A 364 -48.40 32.81 49.86
C ALA A 364 -49.17 32.58 51.18
N ARG A 365 -48.64 31.72 52.06
CA ARG A 365 -49.21 31.50 53.40
C ARG A 365 -49.16 32.75 54.26
N ALA A 366 -48.05 33.49 54.23
CA ALA A 366 -47.93 34.76 54.93
C ALA A 366 -48.96 35.79 54.42
N ALA A 367 -49.14 35.90 53.10
CA ALA A 367 -50.15 36.77 52.50
C ALA A 367 -51.59 36.35 52.88
N ALA A 368 -51.87 35.05 52.93
CA ALA A 368 -53.17 34.55 53.39
C ALA A 368 -53.41 34.82 54.89
N GLU A 369 -52.37 34.78 55.71
CA GLU A 369 -52.47 35.13 57.14
C GLU A 369 -52.70 36.62 57.33
N GLU A 370 -52.00 37.49 56.59
CA GLU A 370 -52.25 38.94 56.57
C GLU A 370 -53.67 39.28 56.09
N ALA A 371 -54.14 38.65 55.01
CA ALA A 371 -55.50 38.86 54.50
C ALA A 371 -56.57 38.46 55.52
N LYS A 372 -56.36 37.35 56.26
CA LYS A 372 -57.24 36.94 57.37
C LYS A 372 -57.23 37.95 58.52
N GLN A 373 -56.06 38.50 58.87
CA GLN A 373 -55.96 39.53 59.90
C GLN A 373 -56.70 40.81 59.50
N GLU A 374 -56.58 41.26 58.24
CA GLU A 374 -57.32 42.45 57.79
C GLU A 374 -58.81 42.21 57.67
N ALA A 375 -59.24 41.04 57.19
CA ALA A 375 -60.65 40.68 57.22
C ALA A 375 -61.22 40.67 58.64
N ALA A 376 -60.46 40.18 59.63
CA ALA A 376 -60.86 40.24 61.04
C ALA A 376 -60.95 41.68 61.57
N LYS A 377 -60.01 42.56 61.21
CA LYS A 377 -60.07 43.99 61.57
C LYS A 377 -61.27 44.69 60.94
N VAL A 378 -61.52 44.48 59.65
CA VAL A 378 -62.69 45.02 58.92
C VAL A 378 -63.99 44.48 59.53
N GLY A 379 -64.05 43.19 59.86
CA GLY A 379 -65.18 42.56 60.53
C GLY A 379 -65.54 43.21 61.87
N ALA A 380 -64.53 43.60 62.66
CA ALA A 380 -64.68 44.29 63.94
C ALA A 380 -64.95 45.80 63.82
N SER A 381 -64.90 46.37 62.62
CA SER A 381 -65.08 47.82 62.38
C SER A 381 -66.55 48.26 62.27
N LYS A 382 -66.78 49.57 62.12
CA LYS A 382 -68.10 50.17 61.83
C LYS A 382 -68.45 50.20 60.34
N GLU A 383 -67.67 49.55 59.48
CA GLU A 383 -67.96 49.51 58.04
C GLU A 383 -69.26 48.77 57.70
N PRO A 384 -69.86 49.04 56.51
CA PRO A 384 -71.04 48.32 56.03
C PRO A 384 -70.84 46.80 55.95
N GLN A 385 -71.92 46.05 56.17
CA GLN A 385 -71.93 44.57 56.09
C GLN A 385 -71.41 44.06 54.73
N GLU A 386 -71.66 44.80 53.65
CA GLU A 386 -71.20 44.48 52.30
C GLU A 386 -69.66 44.51 52.20
N THR A 387 -69.01 45.51 52.80
CA THR A 387 -67.54 45.61 52.85
C THR A 387 -66.93 44.51 53.70
N LYS A 388 -67.57 44.15 54.81
CA LYS A 388 -67.16 43.02 55.66
C LYS A 388 -67.22 41.68 54.93
N ASN A 389 -68.30 41.45 54.19
CA ASN A 389 -68.45 40.23 53.38
C ASN A 389 -67.41 40.17 52.26
N LYS A 390 -67.14 41.30 51.58
CA LYS A 390 -66.12 41.36 50.52
C LYS A 390 -64.72 41.07 51.06
N ALA A 391 -64.34 41.62 52.22
CA ALA A 391 -63.06 41.35 52.86
C ALA A 391 -62.88 39.86 53.23
N ASN A 392 -63.94 39.22 53.74
CA ASN A 392 -63.92 37.78 54.01
C ASN A 392 -63.77 36.94 52.73
N VAL A 393 -64.49 37.28 51.66
CA VAL A 393 -64.39 36.57 50.37
C VAL A 393 -62.99 36.70 49.77
N GLU A 394 -62.38 37.89 49.83
CA GLU A 394 -61.01 38.09 49.37
C GLU A 394 -60.01 37.30 50.23
N ALA A 395 -60.16 37.28 51.56
CA ALA A 395 -59.30 36.48 52.44
C ALA A 395 -59.43 34.96 52.20
N GLU A 396 -60.64 34.46 51.92
CA GLU A 396 -60.85 33.06 51.53
C GLU A 396 -60.22 32.75 50.16
N ALA A 397 -60.34 33.66 49.19
CA ALA A 397 -59.71 33.50 47.88
C ALA A 397 -58.17 33.44 48.00
N THR A 398 -57.55 34.34 48.76
CA THR A 398 -56.11 34.32 49.05
C THR A 398 -55.71 33.04 49.80
N GLY A 399 -56.53 32.58 50.75
CA GLY A 399 -56.31 31.31 51.44
C GLY A 399 -56.35 30.09 50.52
N ASN A 400 -57.25 30.08 49.52
CA ASN A 400 -57.32 29.02 48.53
C ASN A 400 -56.11 29.03 47.59
N GLU A 401 -55.62 30.19 47.18
CA GLU A 401 -54.38 30.30 46.40
C GLU A 401 -53.15 29.88 47.22
N ALA A 402 -53.06 30.24 48.50
CA ALA A 402 -52.01 29.76 49.39
C ALA A 402 -52.00 28.22 49.49
N LYS A 403 -53.18 27.60 49.58
CA LYS A 403 -53.29 26.13 49.59
C LYS A 403 -52.83 25.50 48.28
N LYS A 404 -53.17 26.09 47.12
CA LYS A 404 -52.64 25.65 45.82
C LYS A 404 -51.12 25.78 45.74
N ALA A 405 -50.55 26.83 46.33
CA ALA A 405 -49.11 27.01 46.40
C ALA A 405 -48.44 25.93 47.29
N GLU A 406 -49.04 25.59 48.44
CA GLU A 406 -48.58 24.50 49.31
C GLU A 406 -48.65 23.13 48.61
N ASP A 407 -49.78 22.79 47.96
CA ASP A 407 -49.95 21.53 47.24
C ASP A 407 -48.91 21.39 46.10
N ALA A 408 -48.67 22.47 45.36
CA ALA A 408 -47.65 22.52 44.30
C ALA A 408 -46.21 22.44 44.85
N ALA A 409 -45.95 22.96 46.05
CA ALA A 409 -44.65 22.82 46.70
C ALA A 409 -44.39 21.38 47.14
N GLU A 410 -45.40 20.66 47.63
CA GLU A 410 -45.24 19.23 47.97
C GLU A 410 -45.08 18.37 46.71
N GLU A 411 -45.79 18.68 45.62
CA GLU A 411 -45.54 18.07 44.29
C GLU A 411 -44.07 18.26 43.85
N ALA A 412 -43.53 19.48 44.00
CA ALA A 412 -42.16 19.80 43.60
C ALA A 412 -41.12 19.03 44.44
N LYS A 413 -41.37 18.91 45.74
CA LYS A 413 -40.52 18.19 46.69
C LYS A 413 -40.48 16.68 46.43
N GLU A 414 -41.63 16.06 46.20
CA GLU A 414 -41.70 14.63 45.86
C GLU A 414 -41.00 14.33 44.53
N ALA A 415 -41.20 15.19 43.52
CA ALA A 415 -40.51 15.06 42.24
C ALA A 415 -38.99 15.27 42.39
N ALA A 416 -38.54 16.27 43.16
CA ALA A 416 -37.12 16.51 43.41
C ALA A 416 -36.45 15.34 44.15
N LYS A 417 -37.13 14.74 45.13
CA LYS A 417 -36.67 13.54 45.82
C LYS A 417 -36.51 12.37 44.85
N LYS A 418 -37.52 12.10 44.01
CA LYS A 418 -37.46 11.04 42.98
C LYS A 418 -36.35 11.28 41.96
N ALA A 419 -36.15 12.52 41.54
CA ALA A 419 -35.04 12.89 40.65
C ALA A 419 -33.68 12.59 41.29
N ASN A 420 -33.53 12.86 42.58
CA ASN A 420 -32.29 12.62 43.31
C ASN A 420 -31.99 11.13 43.50
N GLU A 421 -33.01 10.34 43.84
CA GLU A 421 -32.92 8.88 44.09
C GLU A 421 -32.85 8.04 42.82
N ALA A 422 -33.22 8.61 41.67
CA ALA A 422 -33.19 7.90 40.39
C ALA A 422 -31.77 7.44 40.02
N THR A 423 -31.67 6.14 39.70
CA THR A 423 -30.48 5.47 39.14
C THR A 423 -30.48 5.52 37.62
N ASP A 424 -31.65 5.59 36.98
CA ASP A 424 -31.79 5.81 35.55
C ASP A 424 -31.78 7.31 35.22
N ALA A 425 -30.96 7.69 34.24
CA ALA A 425 -30.76 9.07 33.83
C ALA A 425 -32.03 9.72 33.26
N ASN A 426 -32.83 8.97 32.50
CA ASN A 426 -34.05 9.50 31.91
C ASN A 426 -35.14 9.71 32.97
N VAL A 427 -35.22 8.81 33.95
CA VAL A 427 -36.09 8.99 35.12
C VAL A 427 -35.66 10.21 35.92
N ALA A 428 -34.37 10.37 36.20
CA ALA A 428 -33.85 11.52 36.94
C ALA A 428 -34.22 12.86 36.25
N ARG A 429 -34.04 12.93 34.93
CA ARG A 429 -34.36 14.13 34.13
C ARG A 429 -35.87 14.40 34.06
N SER A 430 -36.68 13.36 33.85
CA SER A 430 -38.15 13.49 33.79
C SER A 430 -38.74 13.96 35.12
N GLU A 431 -38.24 13.45 36.25
CA GLU A 431 -38.66 13.89 37.58
C GLU A 431 -38.16 15.30 37.89
N ALA A 432 -36.97 15.69 37.41
CA ALA A 432 -36.51 17.08 37.51
C ALA A 432 -37.44 18.05 36.77
N ASP A 433 -37.88 17.70 35.56
CA ASP A 433 -38.84 18.51 34.80
C ASP A 433 -40.19 18.65 35.54
N LYS A 434 -40.66 17.59 36.21
CA LYS A 434 -41.86 17.64 37.06
C LYS A 434 -41.67 18.58 38.24
N ALA A 435 -40.51 18.53 38.92
CA ALA A 435 -40.20 19.44 40.02
C ALA A 435 -40.22 20.91 39.56
N ILE A 436 -39.60 21.18 38.40
CA ILE A 436 -39.59 22.52 37.77
C ILE A 436 -41.01 22.98 37.42
N ALA A 437 -41.84 22.10 36.85
CA ALA A 437 -43.21 22.43 36.51
C ALA A 437 -44.07 22.74 37.75
N ALA A 438 -43.93 21.95 38.81
CA ALA A 438 -44.63 22.16 40.08
C ALA A 438 -44.18 23.47 40.75
N ALA A 439 -42.88 23.77 40.75
CA ALA A 439 -42.37 25.06 41.22
C ALA A 439 -42.96 26.26 40.47
N LYS A 440 -43.14 26.16 39.14
CA LYS A 440 -43.83 27.19 38.35
C LYS A 440 -45.30 27.35 38.75
N LYS A 441 -46.00 26.25 39.10
CA LYS A 441 -47.38 26.33 39.63
C LYS A 441 -47.42 27.06 40.98
N ALA A 442 -46.52 26.70 41.91
CA ALA A 442 -46.45 27.34 43.23
C ALA A 442 -46.19 28.84 43.12
N LYS A 443 -45.25 29.26 42.25
CA LYS A 443 -44.98 30.67 41.97
C LYS A 443 -46.12 31.45 41.31
N LYS A 444 -47.04 30.75 40.64
CA LYS A 444 -48.20 31.39 40.00
C LYS A 444 -49.37 31.57 40.99
N ALA A 445 -49.48 30.68 41.96
CA ALA A 445 -50.47 30.75 43.03
C ALA A 445 -50.09 31.77 44.12
N ARG A 446 -48.79 31.93 44.38
CA ARG A 446 -48.22 33.08 45.10
C ARG A 446 -48.38 34.35 44.28
#